data_AF-A0A926YTK2-F1
#
_entry.id   AF-A0A926YTK2-F1
#
_cell.length_a   1.000
_cell.length_b   1.000
_cell.length_c   1.000
_cell.angle_alpha   90.00
_cell.angle_beta   90.00
_cell.angle_gamma   90.00
#
_symmetry.space_group_name_H-M   'P 1'
#
loop_
_entity.id
_entity.type
_entity.pdbx_description
1 polymer ?
#
loop_
_entity_poly.entity_id
_entity_poly.type
_entity_poly.pdbx_seq_one_letter_code
_entity_poly.pdbx_strand_id
1 'polypeptide(L)'
;MEMQTAPSFGRTDSIVIPFPGQPAESLASRPQDNPSDSPRTESGRTYTFKQAAELLECGDESTLRNRYWKQKVEPAFRHCPTPLQSIAKYDTNGNPIYRLNETAIEVLRAFLTAKAEGRDDAFLMAAREQFPAPLPPNQQEAQSQPQREINVETKAAIVVDTPALPQTYSLAALTGEAIEINDPMALATQIVQAIDHVQTAMQTDIERKEQKLNETRKAKEIVSNKVQELKLDQRFYQEKNSQLSQSQTSDTQALQELAAFMQALGKPPAASPAG
;
A
#
# COMPACT_ATOMS: atom_id res chain seq x y z
N MET A 1 -8.50 -59.90 10.65
CA MET A 1 -7.94 -58.85 11.52
C MET A 1 -7.01 -58.03 10.65
N GLU A 2 -7.57 -57.08 9.89
CA GLU A 2 -6.80 -56.18 9.04
C GLU A 2 -6.66 -54.85 9.77
N MET A 3 -5.42 -54.46 10.05
CA MET A 3 -5.10 -53.18 10.69
C MET A 3 -5.09 -52.09 9.62
N GLN A 4 -6.02 -51.16 9.73
CA GLN A 4 -6.10 -49.95 8.92
C GLN A 4 -5.09 -48.92 9.45
N THR A 5 -4.01 -48.71 8.71
CA THR A 5 -3.06 -47.61 8.93
C THR A 5 -3.68 -46.28 8.49
N ALA A 6 -3.84 -45.35 9.44
CA ALA A 6 -4.27 -43.98 9.19
C ALA A 6 -3.18 -43.18 8.45
N PRO A 7 -3.53 -42.29 7.51
CA PRO A 7 -2.56 -41.41 6.86
C PRO A 7 -2.18 -40.24 7.78
N SER A 8 -0.87 -40.12 7.99
CA SER A 8 -0.18 -39.01 8.65
C SER A 8 -0.34 -37.71 7.85
N PHE A 9 -1.13 -36.76 8.35
CA PHE A 9 -1.13 -35.38 7.87
C PHE A 9 -0.05 -34.58 8.62
N GLY A 10 1.15 -34.57 8.04
CA GLY A 10 2.29 -33.79 8.52
C GLY A 10 3.10 -33.31 7.32
N ARG A 11 2.56 -32.37 6.55
CA ARG A 11 3.34 -31.53 5.63
C ARG A 11 2.92 -30.08 5.81
N THR A 12 3.69 -29.36 6.62
CA THR A 12 3.81 -27.91 6.49
C THR A 12 4.62 -27.64 5.22
N ASP A 13 3.95 -27.72 4.06
CA ASP A 13 4.52 -27.19 2.83
C ASP A 13 4.57 -25.67 2.97
N SER A 14 5.77 -25.15 3.26
CA SER A 14 6.07 -23.73 3.32
C SER A 14 5.53 -23.04 2.06
N ILE A 15 4.56 -22.15 2.24
CA ILE A 15 4.06 -21.29 1.16
C ILE A 15 5.18 -20.30 0.84
N VAL A 16 5.91 -20.56 -0.24
CA VAL A 16 6.92 -19.63 -0.74
C VAL A 16 6.20 -18.52 -1.50
N ILE A 17 6.06 -17.36 -0.86
CA ILE A 17 5.67 -16.13 -1.56
C ILE A 17 6.89 -15.67 -2.35
N PRO A 18 6.79 -15.47 -3.67
CA PRO A 18 7.91 -14.98 -4.45
C PRO A 18 8.36 -13.61 -3.91
N PHE A 19 9.64 -13.52 -3.52
CA PHE A 19 10.21 -12.28 -3.02
C PHE A 19 10.55 -11.36 -4.21
N PRO A 20 10.04 -10.13 -4.25
CA PRO A 20 10.39 -9.19 -5.31
C PRO A 20 11.84 -8.74 -5.10
N GLY A 21 12.75 -9.18 -5.96
CA GLY A 21 14.13 -8.68 -6.00
C GLY A 21 15.25 -9.71 -5.87
N GLN A 22 14.99 -11.02 -6.03
CA GLN A 22 16.11 -11.92 -6.32
C GLN A 22 16.53 -11.73 -7.79
N PRO A 23 17.77 -11.31 -8.06
CA PRO A 23 18.27 -11.27 -9.43
C PRO A 23 18.26 -12.70 -9.97
N ALA A 24 17.60 -12.89 -11.11
CA ALA A 24 17.77 -14.10 -11.89
C ALA A 24 19.25 -14.19 -12.28
N GLU A 25 19.98 -15.13 -11.67
CA GLU A 25 21.29 -15.51 -12.18
C GLU A 25 21.11 -16.07 -13.60
N SER A 26 21.51 -15.24 -14.55
CA SER A 26 22.37 -15.58 -15.69
C SER A 26 21.97 -16.78 -16.56
N LEU A 27 21.56 -16.50 -17.81
CA LEU A 27 22.23 -17.05 -18.99
C LEU A 27 21.78 -16.37 -20.30
N ALA A 28 22.79 -16.11 -21.15
CA ALA A 28 22.76 -15.83 -22.60
C ALA A 28 22.65 -14.36 -23.09
N SER A 29 23.81 -13.69 -23.06
CA SER A 29 24.50 -13.00 -24.17
C SER A 29 23.71 -12.52 -25.41
N ARG A 30 23.70 -11.19 -25.65
CA ARG A 30 23.95 -10.53 -26.97
C ARG A 30 24.05 -8.99 -26.82
N PRO A 31 24.63 -8.26 -27.80
CA PRO A 31 25.57 -7.17 -27.54
C PRO A 31 24.93 -5.78 -27.43
N GLN A 32 25.61 -4.93 -26.66
CA GLN A 32 25.42 -3.49 -26.59
C GLN A 32 25.63 -2.83 -27.96
N ASP A 33 24.78 -1.85 -28.28
CA ASP A 33 25.25 -0.63 -28.94
C ASP A 33 24.40 0.60 -28.56
N ASN A 34 25.15 1.62 -28.14
CA ASN A 34 24.88 3.06 -27.99
C ASN A 34 24.20 3.72 -26.76
N PRO A 35 24.77 4.86 -26.27
CA PRO A 35 24.37 5.57 -25.06
C PRO A 35 23.60 6.88 -25.33
N SER A 36 22.74 7.31 -24.39
CA SER A 36 22.50 8.73 -24.06
C SER A 36 21.67 8.87 -22.78
N ASP A 37 22.15 9.77 -21.93
CA ASP A 37 21.79 10.04 -20.54
C ASP A 37 20.34 10.50 -20.29
N SER A 38 19.70 9.85 -19.31
CA SER A 38 18.84 10.38 -18.26
C SER A 38 18.55 9.23 -17.28
N PRO A 39 18.35 9.47 -15.96
CA PRO A 39 18.13 8.38 -15.01
C PRO A 39 16.74 7.78 -15.24
N ARG A 40 16.65 6.86 -16.20
CA ARG A 40 15.53 5.95 -16.38
C ARG A 40 15.50 5.07 -15.13
N THR A 41 14.53 5.29 -14.24
CA THR A 41 14.01 4.20 -13.42
C THR A 41 13.76 3.03 -14.38
N GLU A 42 14.49 1.94 -14.16
CA GLU A 42 14.46 0.71 -14.96
C GLU A 42 13.01 0.43 -15.37
N SER A 43 12.73 0.57 -16.66
CA SER A 43 11.37 0.44 -17.19
C SER A 43 10.99 -1.03 -17.20
N GLY A 44 10.59 -1.53 -16.03
CA GLY A 44 9.89 -2.80 -15.90
C GLY A 44 8.68 -2.80 -16.84
N ARG A 45 8.42 -3.94 -17.48
CA ARG A 45 7.27 -4.07 -18.38
C ARG A 45 5.99 -3.79 -17.58
N THR A 46 5.16 -2.89 -18.12
CA THR A 46 3.85 -2.58 -17.54
C THR A 46 2.74 -3.15 -18.40
N TYR A 47 1.71 -3.69 -17.77
CA TYR A 47 0.61 -4.40 -18.40
C TYR A 47 -0.72 -3.72 -18.07
N THR A 48 -1.59 -3.61 -19.06
CA THR A 48 -3.00 -3.30 -18.78
C THR A 48 -3.67 -4.51 -18.16
N PHE A 49 -4.78 -4.33 -17.44
CA PHE A 49 -5.54 -5.47 -16.89
C PHE A 49 -6.00 -6.45 -17.99
N LYS A 50 -6.31 -5.93 -19.19
CA LYS A 50 -6.62 -6.78 -20.36
C LYS A 50 -5.43 -7.66 -20.75
N GLN A 51 -4.25 -7.07 -20.93
CA GLN A 51 -3.03 -7.81 -21.28
C GLN A 51 -2.64 -8.80 -20.19
N ALA A 52 -2.79 -8.42 -18.92
CA ALA A 52 -2.52 -9.30 -17.78
C ALA A 52 -3.49 -10.49 -17.73
N ALA A 53 -4.77 -10.27 -18.06
CA ALA A 53 -5.76 -11.35 -18.09
C ALA A 53 -5.46 -12.36 -19.21
N GLU A 54 -5.05 -11.87 -20.38
CA GLU A 54 -4.58 -12.70 -21.50
C GLU A 54 -3.32 -13.49 -21.11
N LEU A 55 -2.34 -12.86 -20.47
CA LEU A 55 -1.08 -13.52 -20.05
C LEU A 55 -1.25 -14.55 -18.93
N LEU A 56 -2.27 -14.39 -18.09
CA LEU A 56 -2.55 -15.29 -16.97
C LEU A 56 -3.62 -16.33 -17.31
N GLU A 57 -4.14 -16.31 -18.54
CA GLU A 57 -5.20 -17.19 -19.03
C GLU A 57 -6.43 -17.24 -18.10
N CYS A 58 -6.70 -16.14 -17.39
CA CYS A 58 -7.70 -16.12 -16.31
C CYS A 58 -9.11 -15.68 -16.78
N GLY A 59 -9.33 -15.67 -18.09
CA GLY A 59 -10.53 -15.18 -18.76
C GLY A 59 -10.49 -13.67 -19.02
N ASP A 60 -11.59 -12.98 -18.71
CA ASP A 60 -11.76 -11.55 -19.01
C ASP A 60 -11.10 -10.60 -17.99
N GLU A 61 -10.83 -9.37 -18.44
CA GLU A 61 -10.35 -8.26 -17.60
C GLU A 61 -11.18 -8.07 -16.33
N SER A 62 -12.50 -8.20 -16.42
CA SER A 62 -13.43 -8.02 -15.28
C SER A 62 -13.17 -9.04 -14.18
N THR A 63 -12.89 -10.30 -14.55
CA THR A 63 -12.58 -11.37 -13.61
C THR A 63 -11.27 -11.11 -12.89
N LEU A 64 -10.24 -10.65 -13.62
CA LEU A 64 -8.96 -10.31 -13.03
C LEU A 64 -9.10 -9.12 -12.06
N ARG A 65 -9.84 -8.06 -12.44
CA ARG A 65 -10.10 -6.91 -11.57
C ARG A 65 -10.86 -7.29 -10.30
N ASN A 66 -11.84 -8.20 -10.42
CA ASN A 66 -12.58 -8.71 -9.26
C ASN A 66 -11.63 -9.42 -8.29
N ARG A 67 -10.75 -10.30 -8.79
CA ARG A 67 -9.73 -10.96 -7.96
C ARG A 67 -8.77 -9.94 -7.34
N TYR A 68 -8.28 -9.00 -8.13
CA TYR A 68 -7.33 -7.99 -7.68
C TYR A 68 -7.86 -7.11 -6.55
N TRP A 69 -9.08 -6.57 -6.69
CA TRP A 69 -9.66 -5.64 -5.71
C TRP A 69 -10.59 -6.30 -4.69
N LYS A 70 -11.56 -7.10 -5.14
CA LYS A 70 -12.58 -7.67 -4.25
C LYS A 70 -12.05 -8.85 -3.44
N GLN A 71 -11.16 -9.66 -4.01
CA GLN A 71 -10.49 -10.74 -3.27
C GLN A 71 -9.24 -10.27 -2.52
N LYS A 72 -9.06 -8.94 -2.40
CA LYS A 72 -8.08 -8.30 -1.51
C LYS A 72 -6.61 -8.65 -1.80
N VAL A 73 -6.27 -8.98 -3.05
CA VAL A 73 -4.87 -9.17 -3.48
C VAL A 73 -4.09 -7.87 -3.34
N GLU A 74 -4.57 -6.75 -3.91
CA GLU A 74 -3.88 -5.46 -3.75
C GLU A 74 -3.73 -5.03 -2.29
N PRO A 75 -4.79 -5.08 -1.45
CA PRO A 75 -4.67 -4.76 -0.03
C PRO A 75 -3.62 -5.59 0.72
N ALA A 76 -3.42 -6.86 0.35
CA ALA A 76 -2.45 -7.74 1.00
C ALA A 76 -1.00 -7.38 0.67
N PHE A 77 -0.75 -6.78 -0.50
CA PHE A 77 0.58 -6.40 -0.98
C PHE A 77 0.81 -4.89 -0.99
N ARG A 78 -0.07 -4.12 -0.33
CA ARG A 78 -0.04 -2.65 -0.33
C ARG A 78 1.25 -2.07 0.24
N HIS A 79 1.89 -2.79 1.16
CA HIS A 79 3.13 -2.39 1.82
C HIS A 79 4.36 -3.12 1.27
N CYS A 80 4.21 -3.80 0.14
CA CYS A 80 5.34 -4.38 -0.58
C CYS A 80 6.30 -3.26 -1.04
N PRO A 81 7.64 -3.46 -0.94
CA PRO A 81 8.63 -2.49 -1.41
C PRO A 81 8.43 -2.10 -2.89
N THR A 82 7.98 -3.07 -3.70
CA THR A 82 7.65 -2.87 -5.10
C THR A 82 6.14 -2.79 -5.25
N PRO A 83 5.56 -1.63 -5.60
CA PRO A 83 4.13 -1.51 -5.75
C PRO A 83 3.65 -2.37 -6.92
N LEU A 84 2.49 -3.01 -6.74
CA LEU A 84 1.88 -3.83 -7.79
C LEU A 84 1.41 -2.98 -9.00
N GLN A 85 1.22 -1.67 -8.80
CA GLN A 85 0.87 -0.74 -9.87
C GLN A 85 1.88 0.40 -9.95
N SER A 86 2.20 0.80 -11.17
CA SER A 86 2.94 2.04 -11.46
C SER A 86 2.10 2.98 -12.32
N ILE A 87 2.41 4.27 -12.22
CA ILE A 87 1.84 5.28 -13.11
C ILE A 87 2.52 5.14 -14.46
N ALA A 88 1.77 4.73 -15.47
CA ALA A 88 2.33 4.54 -16.82
C ALA A 88 2.18 5.78 -17.70
N LYS A 89 1.07 6.52 -17.54
CA LYS A 89 0.79 7.76 -18.27
C LYS A 89 -0.22 8.60 -17.51
N TYR A 90 -0.35 9.86 -17.89
CA TYR A 90 -1.44 10.74 -17.45
C TYR A 90 -2.47 10.86 -18.58
N ASP A 91 -3.75 10.97 -18.23
CA ASP A 91 -4.80 11.30 -19.19
C ASP A 91 -4.73 12.78 -19.61
N THR A 92 -5.60 13.19 -20.55
CA THR A 92 -5.69 14.58 -21.01
C THR A 92 -6.12 15.56 -19.92
N ASN A 93 -6.66 15.05 -18.80
CA ASN A 93 -7.10 15.82 -17.64
C ASN A 93 -6.04 15.82 -16.52
N GLY A 94 -4.87 15.21 -16.73
CA GLY A 94 -3.80 15.09 -15.74
C GLY A 94 -4.02 13.99 -14.68
N ASN A 95 -5.01 13.11 -14.84
CA ASN A 95 -5.20 11.98 -13.94
C ASN A 95 -4.21 10.85 -14.26
N PRO A 96 -3.57 10.24 -13.24
CA PRO A 96 -2.66 9.12 -13.46
C PRO A 96 -3.42 7.87 -13.91
N ILE A 97 -2.94 7.24 -14.97
CA ILE A 97 -3.40 5.93 -15.45
C ILE A 97 -2.41 4.88 -14.95
N TYR A 98 -2.91 4.06 -14.03
CA TYR A 98 -2.16 2.98 -13.41
C TYR A 98 -2.10 1.75 -14.31
N ARG A 99 -0.95 1.07 -14.31
CA ARG A 99 -0.73 -0.23 -14.97
C ARG A 99 -0.08 -1.20 -14.00
N LEU A 100 -0.30 -2.49 -14.25
CA LEU A 100 0.29 -3.57 -13.45
C LEU A 100 1.75 -3.73 -13.81
N ASN A 101 2.61 -3.86 -12.80
CA ASN A 101 4.03 -4.16 -12.99
C ASN A 101 4.25 -5.66 -13.16
N GLU A 102 5.45 -6.05 -13.57
CA GLU A 102 5.85 -7.47 -13.69
C GLU A 102 5.66 -8.24 -12.38
N THR A 103 6.04 -7.65 -11.25
CA THR A 103 5.78 -8.22 -9.91
C THR A 103 4.30 -8.50 -9.67
N ALA A 104 3.39 -7.65 -10.18
CA ALA A 104 1.96 -7.91 -10.04
C ALA A 104 1.50 -9.10 -10.87
N ILE A 105 2.11 -9.35 -12.03
CA ILE A 105 1.83 -10.54 -12.83
C ILE A 105 2.28 -11.80 -12.08
N GLU A 106 3.46 -11.79 -11.46
CA GLU A 106 3.97 -12.91 -10.68
C GLU A 106 3.11 -13.20 -9.44
N VAL A 107 2.77 -12.16 -8.67
CA VAL A 107 1.89 -12.27 -7.51
C VAL A 107 0.51 -12.79 -7.91
N LEU A 108 -0.06 -12.28 -9.01
CA LEU A 108 -1.34 -12.75 -9.51
C LEU A 108 -1.25 -14.20 -9.97
N ARG A 109 -0.19 -14.61 -10.67
CA ARG A 109 0.02 -16.01 -11.06
C ARG A 109 0.07 -16.91 -9.83
N ALA A 110 0.86 -16.55 -8.82
CA ALA A 110 0.97 -17.30 -7.57
C ALA A 110 -0.38 -17.40 -6.84
N PHE A 111 -1.14 -16.30 -6.79
CA PHE A 111 -2.49 -16.28 -6.23
C PHE A 111 -3.45 -17.20 -6.99
N LEU A 112 -3.39 -17.21 -8.32
CA LEU A 112 -4.23 -18.10 -9.14
C LEU A 112 -3.89 -19.58 -8.91
N THR A 113 -2.61 -19.92 -8.76
CA THR A 113 -2.17 -21.26 -8.39
C THR A 113 -2.68 -21.64 -6.99
N ALA A 114 -2.47 -20.78 -5.99
CA ALA A 114 -2.96 -21.01 -4.63
C ALA A 114 -4.49 -21.18 -4.60
N LYS A 115 -5.22 -20.41 -5.41
CA LYS A 115 -6.67 -20.52 -5.54
C LYS A 115 -7.12 -21.84 -6.17
N ALA A 116 -6.42 -22.33 -7.20
CA ALA A 116 -6.70 -23.63 -7.79
C ALA A 116 -6.53 -24.78 -6.78
N GLU A 117 -5.66 -24.58 -5.79
CA GLU A 117 -5.41 -25.52 -4.70
C GLU A 117 -6.27 -25.27 -3.45
N GLY A 118 -7.15 -24.26 -3.45
CA GLY A 118 -7.98 -23.89 -2.29
C GLY A 118 -7.21 -23.25 -1.12
N ARG A 119 -6.02 -22.70 -1.37
CA ARG A 119 -5.13 -22.05 -0.40
C ARG A 119 -5.06 -20.53 -0.57
N ASP A 120 -6.04 -19.91 -1.21
CA ASP A 120 -6.03 -18.47 -1.50
C ASP A 120 -6.05 -17.61 -0.23
N ASP A 121 -6.81 -17.99 0.79
CA ASP A 121 -6.81 -17.29 2.08
C ASP A 121 -5.46 -17.38 2.80
N ALA A 122 -4.82 -18.56 2.79
CA ALA A 122 -3.51 -18.77 3.40
C ALA A 122 -2.42 -17.94 2.70
N PHE A 123 -2.47 -17.86 1.37
CA PHE A 123 -1.57 -17.00 0.59
C PHE A 123 -1.73 -15.52 0.95
N LEU A 124 -2.97 -15.03 1.06
CA LEU A 124 -3.22 -13.63 1.43
C LEU A 124 -2.84 -13.31 2.88
N MET A 125 -3.00 -14.26 3.80
CA MET A 125 -2.53 -14.10 5.19
C MET A 125 -1.01 -14.03 5.26
N ALA A 126 -0.30 -14.96 4.62
CA ALA A 126 1.15 -14.95 4.58
C ALA A 126 1.70 -13.67 3.93
N ALA A 127 1.04 -13.13 2.90
CA ALA A 127 1.43 -11.86 2.30
C ALA A 127 1.29 -10.67 3.27
N ARG A 128 0.23 -10.65 4.09
CA ARG A 128 0.05 -9.60 5.12
C ARG A 128 1.05 -9.69 6.26
N GLU A 129 1.45 -10.91 6.62
CA GLU A 129 2.51 -11.13 7.61
C GLU A 129 3.87 -10.69 7.09
N GLN A 130 4.13 -10.93 5.80
CA GLN A 130 5.38 -10.53 5.14
C GLN A 130 5.46 -9.02 4.90
N PHE A 131 4.34 -8.36 4.63
CA PHE A 131 4.25 -6.93 4.36
C PHE A 131 3.29 -6.24 5.34
N PRO A 132 3.66 -6.16 6.64
CA PRO A 132 2.81 -5.54 7.64
C PRO A 132 2.66 -4.04 7.36
N ALA A 133 1.52 -3.48 7.78
CA ALA A 133 1.33 -2.03 7.72
C ALA A 133 2.40 -1.32 8.56
N PRO A 134 3.01 -0.23 8.06
CA PRO A 134 3.94 0.56 8.84
C PRO A 134 3.21 1.03 10.11
N LEU A 135 3.78 0.68 11.26
CA LEU A 135 3.25 1.09 12.55
C LEU A 135 3.23 2.62 12.60
N PRO A 136 2.17 3.24 13.15
CA PRO A 136 2.13 4.68 13.32
C PRO A 136 3.37 5.13 14.13
N PRO A 137 3.91 6.33 13.87
CA PRO A 137 5.16 6.80 14.48
C PRO A 137 5.15 6.75 16.02
N ASN A 138 3.97 6.77 16.65
CA ASN A 138 3.80 6.63 18.10
C ASN A 138 4.05 5.21 18.65
N GLN A 139 4.37 4.22 17.81
CA GLN A 139 4.69 2.84 18.21
C GLN A 139 6.13 2.42 17.85
N GLN A 140 6.86 3.22 17.05
CA GLN A 140 8.23 2.88 16.63
C GLN A 140 9.28 3.13 17.73
N GLU A 141 9.01 4.00 18.71
CA GLU A 141 9.91 4.24 19.84
C GLU A 141 9.91 3.09 20.88
N ALA A 142 8.98 2.13 20.79
CA ALA A 142 8.89 1.02 21.73
C ALA A 142 9.70 -0.23 21.34
N GLN A 143 10.36 -0.27 20.18
CA GLN A 143 10.99 -1.50 19.66
C GLN A 143 12.53 -1.44 19.52
N SER A 144 13.17 -0.37 19.99
CA SER A 144 14.63 -0.24 19.99
C SER A 144 15.25 -0.47 21.37
N GLN A 145 14.90 -1.57 22.06
CA GLN A 145 15.65 -2.03 23.22
C GLN A 145 16.06 -3.51 23.07
N PRO A 146 17.31 -3.87 23.39
CA PRO A 146 17.82 -5.22 23.23
C PRO A 146 17.08 -6.19 24.13
N GLN A 147 16.82 -7.37 23.55
CA GLN A 147 16.12 -8.51 24.12
C GLN A 147 16.46 -8.75 25.60
N ARG A 148 15.47 -8.51 26.47
CA ARG A 148 15.29 -9.34 27.66
C ARG A 148 14.12 -10.25 27.36
N GLU A 149 14.33 -11.56 27.49
CA GLU A 149 13.25 -12.53 27.60
C GLU A 149 12.34 -12.08 28.74
N ILE A 150 11.21 -11.48 28.38
CA ILE A 150 10.08 -11.33 29.26
C ILE A 150 9.11 -12.37 28.74
N ASN A 151 8.95 -13.43 29.52
CA ASN A 151 7.86 -14.39 29.40
C ASN A 151 6.56 -13.60 29.64
N VAL A 152 5.97 -13.04 28.58
CA VAL A 152 4.69 -12.33 28.65
C VAL A 152 3.60 -13.37 28.37
N GLU A 153 3.13 -13.96 29.46
CA GLU A 153 1.81 -14.54 29.55
C GLU A 153 0.79 -13.48 29.09
N THR A 154 0.18 -13.72 27.93
CA THR A 154 -0.81 -12.84 27.31
C THR A 154 -2.10 -12.83 28.13
N LYS A 155 -2.18 -11.93 29.10
CA LYS A 155 -3.47 -11.47 29.67
C LYS A 155 -3.73 -10.02 29.28
N ALA A 156 -4.53 -9.87 28.23
CA ALA A 156 -5.65 -8.93 28.13
C ALA A 156 -6.08 -8.79 26.66
N ALA A 157 -6.48 -9.91 26.06
CA ALA A 157 -7.63 -9.81 25.18
C ALA A 157 -8.76 -9.28 26.06
N ILE A 158 -9.39 -8.16 25.68
CA ILE A 158 -10.71 -7.83 26.21
C ILE A 158 -11.65 -8.87 25.60
N VAL A 159 -11.59 -10.07 26.15
CA VAL A 159 -12.69 -11.00 26.19
C VAL A 159 -13.70 -10.26 27.04
N VAL A 160 -14.72 -9.72 26.39
CA VAL A 160 -15.98 -9.51 27.08
C VAL A 160 -16.32 -10.91 27.57
N ASP A 161 -16.17 -11.17 28.87
CA ASP A 161 -16.68 -12.38 29.47
C ASP A 161 -18.16 -12.42 29.11
N THR A 162 -18.48 -13.25 28.11
CA THR A 162 -19.85 -13.66 27.84
C THR A 162 -20.37 -14.13 29.19
N PRO A 163 -21.41 -13.49 29.77
CA PRO A 163 -21.98 -13.97 31.02
C PRO A 163 -22.31 -15.44 30.80
N ALA A 164 -21.76 -16.30 31.65
CA ALA A 164 -22.03 -17.74 31.61
C ALA A 164 -23.52 -17.95 31.87
N LEU A 165 -24.31 -17.88 30.81
CA LEU A 165 -25.68 -18.37 30.81
C LEU A 165 -25.57 -19.88 31.06
N PRO A 166 -26.26 -20.44 32.06
CA PRO A 166 -26.22 -21.86 32.35
C PRO A 166 -26.67 -22.64 31.10
N GLN A 167 -25.70 -23.27 30.42
CA GLN A 167 -25.94 -24.10 29.25
C GLN A 167 -26.35 -25.51 29.67
N THR A 168 -27.52 -25.65 30.27
CA THR A 168 -28.35 -26.86 30.23
C THR A 168 -29.74 -26.53 30.77
N TYR A 169 -30.61 -25.97 29.93
CA TYR A 169 -32.04 -26.11 30.17
C TYR A 169 -32.48 -27.44 29.55
N SER A 170 -32.57 -28.45 30.41
CA SER A 170 -33.28 -29.67 30.05
C SER A 170 -34.76 -29.33 29.94
N LEU A 171 -35.31 -29.38 28.72
CA LEU A 171 -36.74 -29.23 28.45
C LEU A 171 -37.60 -30.36 29.08
N ALA A 172 -36.98 -31.33 29.76
CA ALA A 172 -37.67 -32.38 30.50
C ALA A 172 -38.34 -31.92 31.80
N ALA A 173 -38.07 -30.69 32.27
CA ALA A 173 -38.71 -30.12 33.47
C ALA A 173 -39.94 -29.23 33.17
N LEU A 174 -40.34 -29.11 31.90
CA LEU A 174 -41.46 -28.24 31.49
C LEU A 174 -42.85 -28.88 31.73
N THR A 175 -42.95 -29.76 32.71
CA THR A 175 -44.21 -30.19 33.30
C THR A 175 -44.29 -29.66 34.73
N GLY A 176 -44.65 -28.39 34.87
CA GLY A 176 -45.45 -27.94 36.01
C GLY A 176 -44.78 -27.32 37.23
N GLU A 177 -43.60 -26.70 37.13
CA GLU A 177 -43.07 -25.87 38.23
C GLU A 177 -42.79 -24.43 37.80
N ALA A 178 -43.32 -23.49 38.57
CA ALA A 178 -43.05 -22.07 38.44
C ALA A 178 -41.54 -21.83 38.56
N ILE A 179 -40.98 -21.03 37.67
CA ILE A 179 -39.59 -20.56 37.79
C ILE A 179 -39.56 -19.61 38.98
N GLU A 180 -39.30 -20.13 40.18
CA GLU A 180 -39.01 -19.32 41.35
C GLU A 180 -37.66 -18.64 41.14
N ILE A 181 -37.69 -17.36 40.78
CA ILE A 181 -36.52 -16.50 40.82
C ILE A 181 -36.17 -16.32 42.31
N ASN A 182 -35.22 -17.11 42.80
CA ASN A 182 -34.82 -17.16 44.21
C ASN A 182 -34.44 -15.80 44.80
N ASP A 183 -33.95 -14.86 43.97
CA ASP A 183 -33.70 -13.47 44.38
C ASP A 183 -33.84 -12.49 43.19
N PRO A 184 -35.03 -11.87 42.99
CA PRO A 184 -35.25 -10.92 41.90
C PRO A 184 -34.47 -9.61 42.09
N MET A 185 -34.06 -9.27 43.32
CA MET A 185 -33.31 -8.04 43.61
C MET A 185 -31.84 -8.17 43.20
N ALA A 186 -31.24 -9.34 43.41
CA ALA A 186 -29.90 -9.65 42.92
C ALA A 186 -29.83 -9.56 41.38
N LEU A 187 -30.83 -10.10 40.69
CA LEU A 187 -30.93 -10.01 39.23
C LEU A 187 -31.09 -8.56 38.75
N ALA A 188 -31.97 -7.78 39.40
CA ALA A 188 -32.15 -6.37 39.07
C ALA A 188 -30.84 -5.57 39.26
N THR A 189 -30.09 -5.85 40.33
CA THR A 189 -28.79 -5.21 40.59
C THR A 189 -27.78 -5.55 39.50
N GLN A 190 -27.73 -6.81 39.08
CA GLN A 190 -26.84 -7.25 38.00
C GLN A 190 -27.19 -6.59 36.66
N ILE A 191 -28.48 -6.43 36.36
CA ILE A 191 -28.94 -5.75 35.14
C ILE A 191 -28.55 -4.28 35.16
N VAL A 192 -28.73 -3.58 36.29
CA VAL A 192 -28.33 -2.17 36.42
C VAL A 192 -26.83 -2.01 36.22
N GLN A 193 -26.02 -2.85 36.86
CA GLN A 193 -24.56 -2.83 36.69
C GLN A 193 -24.13 -3.13 35.24
N ALA A 194 -24.83 -4.03 34.55
CA ALA A 194 -24.57 -4.30 33.14
C ALA A 194 -24.90 -3.08 32.26
N ILE A 195 -26.01 -2.40 32.54
CA ILE A 195 -26.39 -1.16 31.84
C ILE A 195 -25.34 -0.06 32.07
N ASP A 196 -24.88 0.13 33.31
CA ASP A 196 -23.85 1.14 33.64
C ASP A 196 -22.52 0.87 32.91
N HIS A 197 -22.12 -0.40 32.80
CA HIS A 197 -20.93 -0.78 32.03
C HIS A 197 -21.09 -0.47 30.55
N VAL A 198 -22.25 -0.78 29.96
CA VAL A 198 -22.54 -0.46 28.55
C VAL A 198 -22.50 1.06 28.33
N GLN A 199 -23.10 1.83 29.23
CA GLN A 199 -23.10 3.29 29.15
C GLN A 199 -21.69 3.88 29.25
N THR A 200 -20.86 3.35 30.15
CA THR A 200 -19.46 3.76 30.29
C THR A 200 -18.63 3.39 29.05
N ALA A 201 -18.85 2.20 28.49
CA ALA A 201 -18.18 1.77 27.27
C ALA A 201 -18.56 2.64 26.06
N MET A 202 -19.84 3.00 25.93
CA MET A 202 -20.32 3.91 24.89
C MET A 202 -19.70 5.31 25.03
N GLN A 203 -19.63 5.85 26.25
CA GLN A 203 -19.01 7.15 26.50
C GLN A 203 -17.52 7.15 26.11
N THR A 204 -16.80 6.08 26.48
CA THR A 204 -15.39 5.91 26.10
C THR A 204 -15.22 5.81 24.58
N ASP A 205 -16.13 5.14 23.87
CA ASP A 205 -16.10 5.04 22.41
C ASP A 205 -16.37 6.39 21.73
N ILE A 206 -17.30 7.19 22.27
CA ILE A 206 -17.56 8.56 21.79
C ILE A 206 -16.30 9.41 21.93
N GLU A 207 -15.67 9.42 23.10
CA GLU A 207 -14.46 10.21 23.35
C GLU A 207 -13.30 9.81 22.41
N ARG A 208 -13.12 8.50 22.18
CA ARG A 208 -12.12 8.00 21.21
C ARG A 208 -12.43 8.45 19.78
N LYS A 209 -13.70 8.42 19.38
CA LYS A 209 -14.12 8.90 18.05
C LYS A 209 -13.91 10.40 17.91
N GLU A 210 -14.19 11.19 18.94
CA GLU A 210 -13.94 12.63 18.95
C GLU A 210 -12.45 12.96 18.86
N GLN A 211 -11.61 12.25 19.62
CA GLN A 211 -10.16 12.39 19.54
C GLN A 211 -9.66 12.10 18.12
N LYS A 212 -10.05 10.96 17.54
CA LYS A 212 -9.66 10.57 16.18
C LYS A 212 -10.13 11.59 15.13
N LEU A 213 -11.34 12.14 15.31
CA LEU A 213 -11.88 13.16 14.42
C LEU A 213 -11.07 14.46 14.51
N ASN A 214 -10.68 14.87 15.71
CA ASN A 214 -9.82 16.04 15.92
C ASN A 214 -8.41 15.85 15.35
N GLU A 215 -7.81 14.67 15.52
CA GLU A 215 -6.52 14.32 14.89
C GLU A 215 -6.62 14.36 13.36
N THR A 216 -7.71 13.84 12.79
CA THR A 216 -7.96 13.89 11.34
C THR A 216 -8.11 15.33 10.84
N ARG A 217 -8.79 16.20 11.59
CA ARG A 217 -8.91 17.63 11.27
C ARG A 217 -7.54 18.32 11.27
N LYS A 218 -6.72 18.08 12.29
CA LYS A 218 -5.34 18.63 12.36
C LYS A 218 -4.47 18.13 11.21
N ALA A 219 -4.52 16.84 10.89
CA ALA A 219 -3.79 16.27 9.76
C ALA A 219 -4.23 16.91 8.43
N LYS A 220 -5.54 17.10 8.22
CA LYS A 220 -6.08 17.79 7.04
C LYS A 220 -5.54 19.22 6.92
N GLU A 221 -5.47 19.96 8.02
CA GLU A 221 -4.95 21.32 8.04
C GLU A 221 -3.45 21.36 7.67
N ILE A 222 -2.63 20.48 8.27
CA ILE A 222 -1.21 20.37 7.97
C ILE A 222 -0.98 20.05 6.48
N VAL A 223 -1.73 19.08 5.94
CA VAL A 223 -1.62 18.70 4.52
C VAL A 223 -2.06 19.86 3.63
N SER A 224 -3.16 20.53 3.96
CA SER A 224 -3.64 21.70 3.20
C SER A 224 -2.60 22.81 3.15
N ASN A 225 -1.97 23.12 4.30
CA ASN A 225 -0.94 24.15 4.39
C ASN A 225 0.30 23.78 3.56
N LYS A 226 0.78 22.53 3.65
CA LYS A 226 1.92 22.06 2.82
C LYS A 226 1.62 22.08 1.33
N VAL A 227 0.38 21.77 0.92
CA VAL A 227 -0.02 21.85 -0.49
C VAL A 227 -0.01 23.30 -0.99
N GLN A 228 -0.40 24.26 -0.14
CA GLN A 228 -0.33 25.67 -0.49
C GLN A 228 1.12 26.15 -0.60
N GLU A 229 1.98 25.76 0.35
CA GLU A 229 3.41 26.05 0.33
C GLU A 229 4.09 25.51 -0.94
N LEU A 230 3.85 24.23 -1.27
CA LEU A 230 4.39 23.61 -2.48
C LEU A 230 3.95 24.33 -3.77
N LYS A 231 2.72 24.85 -3.81
CA LYS A 231 2.24 25.64 -4.96
C LYS A 231 2.97 26.97 -5.08
N LEU A 232 3.31 27.62 -3.96
CA LEU A 232 4.10 28.84 -3.98
C LEU A 232 5.53 28.55 -4.45
N ASP A 233 6.15 27.49 -3.95
CA ASP A 233 7.49 27.07 -4.38
C ASP A 233 7.54 26.73 -5.88
N GLN A 234 6.51 26.03 -6.39
CA GLN A 234 6.41 25.73 -7.81
C GLN A 234 6.36 27.00 -8.67
N ARG A 235 5.59 28.01 -8.24
CA ARG A 235 5.53 29.31 -8.93
C ARG A 235 6.86 30.03 -8.89
N PHE A 236 7.51 30.04 -7.72
CA PHE A 236 8.82 30.67 -7.55
C PHE A 236 9.87 30.00 -8.44
N TYR A 237 9.88 28.67 -8.50
CA TYR A 237 10.76 27.93 -9.39
C TYR A 237 10.51 28.27 -10.87
N GLN A 238 9.25 28.31 -11.30
CA GLN A 238 8.91 28.68 -12.68
C GLN A 238 9.38 30.10 -13.03
N GLU A 239 9.19 31.05 -12.11
CA GLU A 239 9.65 32.44 -12.29
C GLU A 239 11.17 32.50 -12.39
N LYS A 240 11.89 31.84 -11.48
CA LYS A 240 13.36 31.77 -11.49
C LYS A 240 13.89 31.13 -12.78
N ASN A 241 13.25 30.06 -13.24
CA ASN A 241 13.63 29.42 -14.48
C ASN A 241 13.39 30.34 -15.70
N SER A 242 12.27 31.05 -15.73
CA SER A 242 11.98 32.05 -16.77
C SER A 242 13.03 33.17 -16.79
N GLN A 243 13.39 33.71 -15.63
CA GLN A 243 14.44 34.74 -15.49
C GLN A 243 15.79 34.21 -15.98
N LEU A 244 16.15 32.97 -15.63
CA LEU A 244 17.41 32.37 -16.06
C LEU A 244 17.44 32.18 -17.57
N SER A 245 16.36 31.67 -18.18
CA SER A 245 16.27 31.52 -19.63
C SER A 245 16.33 32.87 -20.36
N GLN A 246 15.72 33.92 -19.81
CA GLN A 246 15.81 35.28 -20.36
C GLN A 246 17.24 35.82 -20.30
N SER A 247 17.93 35.66 -19.16
CA SER A 247 19.33 36.06 -19.01
C SER A 247 20.24 35.32 -19.99
N GLN A 248 20.10 33.99 -20.09
CA GLN A 248 20.88 33.18 -21.02
C GLN A 248 20.66 33.60 -22.48
N THR A 249 19.41 33.90 -22.85
CA THR A 249 19.08 34.38 -24.19
C THR A 249 19.72 35.72 -24.47
N SER A 250 19.63 36.66 -23.53
CA SER A 250 20.25 37.98 -23.61
C SER A 250 21.77 37.90 -23.76
N ASP A 251 22.42 37.09 -22.91
CA ASP A 251 23.88 36.93 -22.93
C ASP A 251 24.34 36.26 -24.24
N THR A 252 23.59 35.27 -24.74
CA THR A 252 23.89 34.62 -26.02
C THR A 252 23.75 35.58 -27.20
N GLN A 253 22.72 36.44 -27.19
CA GLN A 253 22.55 37.49 -28.20
C GLN A 253 23.70 38.49 -28.17
N ALA A 254 24.10 38.97 -26.98
CA ALA A 254 25.23 39.87 -26.82
C ALA A 254 26.55 39.26 -27.34
N LEU A 255 26.77 37.96 -27.11
CA LEU A 255 27.93 37.24 -27.66
C LEU A 255 27.89 37.15 -29.19
N GLN A 256 26.70 36.90 -29.77
CA GLN A 256 26.53 36.87 -31.23
C GLN A 256 26.79 38.24 -31.86
N GLU A 257 26.30 39.32 -31.23
CA GLU A 257 26.56 40.69 -31.66
C GLU A 257 28.04 41.04 -31.59
N LEU A 258 28.73 40.68 -30.49
CA LEU A 258 30.17 40.88 -30.34
C LEU A 258 30.95 40.12 -31.42
N ALA A 259 30.58 38.87 -31.69
CA ALA A 259 31.21 38.06 -32.73
C ALA A 259 31.01 38.67 -34.12
N ALA A 260 29.80 39.14 -34.43
CA ALA A 260 29.51 39.83 -35.70
C ALA A 260 30.30 41.14 -35.83
N PHE A 261 30.45 41.90 -34.73
CA PHE A 261 31.25 43.12 -34.71
C PHE A 261 32.74 42.84 -34.97
N MET A 262 33.32 41.81 -34.34
CA MET A 262 34.70 41.40 -34.60
C MET A 262 34.92 40.95 -36.06
N GLN A 263 33.95 40.23 -36.64
CA GLN A 263 33.99 39.85 -38.06
C GLN A 263 33.94 41.07 -38.99
N ALA A 264 33.16 42.10 -38.64
CA ALA A 264 33.09 43.34 -39.40
C ALA A 264 34.41 44.13 -39.37
N LEU A 265 35.11 44.17 -38.23
CA LEU A 265 36.43 44.81 -38.10
C LEU A 265 37.54 44.08 -38.87
N GLY A 266 37.43 42.75 -39.02
CA GLY A 266 38.40 41.93 -39.75
C GLY A 266 38.24 41.96 -41.28
N LYS A 267 37.18 42.57 -41.81
CA LYS A 267 36.94 42.65 -43.26
C LYS A 267 37.66 43.88 -43.84
N PRO A 268 38.69 43.74 -44.68
CA PRO A 268 39.37 44.89 -45.27
C PRO A 268 38.40 45.68 -46.16
N PRO A 269 38.53 47.03 -46.25
CA PRO A 269 37.71 47.82 -47.14
C PRO A 269 37.92 47.30 -48.56
N ALA A 270 36.83 46.88 -49.21
CA ALA A 270 36.85 46.47 -50.60
C ALA A 270 37.53 47.59 -51.40
N ALA A 271 38.64 47.27 -52.04
CA ALA A 271 39.35 48.19 -52.92
C ALA A 271 38.34 48.76 -53.92
N SER A 272 38.11 50.07 -53.84
CA SER A 272 37.29 50.79 -54.82
C SER A 272 37.76 50.42 -56.22
N PRO A 273 36.86 50.01 -57.13
CA PRO A 273 37.23 49.78 -58.52
C PRO A 273 37.67 51.13 -59.11
N ALA A 274 38.98 51.29 -59.24
CA ALA A 274 39.58 52.44 -59.91
C ALA A 274 39.71 52.13 -61.39
N GLY A 275 39.11 52.99 -62.22
CA GLY A 275 39.55 53.31 -63.59
C GLY A 275 39.42 52.23 -64.64
#